data_AF-A0A8X7NIH5-F1
#
_entry.id   AF-A0A8X7NIH5-F1
#
_cell.length_a   1.000
_cell.length_b   1.000
_cell.length_c   1.000
_cell.angle_alpha   90.00
_cell.angle_beta   90.00
_cell.angle_gamma   90.00
#
_symmetry.space_group_name_H-M   'P 1'
#
loop_
_entity.id
_entity.type
_entity.pdbx_description
1 polymer ?
#
loop_
_entity_poly.entity_id
_entity_poly.type
_entity_poly.pdbx_seq_one_letter_code
_entity_poly.pdbx_strand_id
1 'polypeptide(L)'
;MAGRNHKESASESETPSSRHYNRDRDGPQTSSSRTSQKARNQQTLQQQQAYLQKHINANGPKDKPKIDPLDFERMDEATLLRYKDRYNINLPRPESLNSDILNSEIGKKTFSKRSQARRLQKAGMGMDHRISKGEFANQVKNHFLGLQAKENDIITGFLYKVKHQDKEFKLTFQ
;
A
#
# COMPACT_ATOMS: atom_id res chain seq x y z
N MET A 1 -20.36 -35.92 -12.47
CA MET A 1 -19.74 -35.04 -11.45
C MET A 1 -20.38 -33.66 -11.60
N ALA A 2 -21.16 -33.25 -10.60
CA ALA A 2 -22.00 -32.05 -10.64
C ALA A 2 -21.18 -30.77 -10.37
N GLY A 3 -21.45 -29.72 -11.16
CA GLY A 3 -20.83 -28.40 -11.05
C GLY A 3 -21.30 -27.65 -9.80
N ARG A 4 -20.36 -26.93 -9.16
CA ARG A 4 -20.60 -26.06 -8.00
C ARG A 4 -21.26 -24.76 -8.46
N ASN A 5 -22.50 -24.53 -8.01
CA ASN A 5 -23.17 -23.24 -8.13
C ASN A 5 -22.62 -22.25 -7.08
N HIS A 6 -22.24 -21.06 -7.55
CA HIS A 6 -21.91 -19.91 -6.71
C HIS A 6 -23.17 -19.45 -5.94
N LYS A 7 -23.06 -19.30 -4.61
CA LYS A 7 -24.07 -18.64 -3.78
C LYS A 7 -23.88 -17.13 -3.92
N GLU A 8 -24.86 -16.45 -4.49
CA GLU A 8 -24.99 -15.00 -4.43
C GLU A 8 -25.41 -14.59 -3.02
N SER A 9 -24.62 -13.71 -2.39
CA SER A 9 -24.95 -13.07 -1.12
C SER A 9 -26.10 -12.08 -1.35
N ALA A 10 -27.31 -12.45 -0.95
CA ALA A 10 -28.44 -11.52 -0.84
C ALA A 10 -28.31 -10.75 0.50
N SER A 11 -28.06 -9.45 0.42
CA SER A 11 -28.19 -8.54 1.56
C SER A 11 -29.67 -8.23 1.73
N GLU A 12 -30.29 -8.83 2.74
CA GLU A 12 -31.68 -8.57 3.12
C GLU A 12 -31.79 -7.15 3.69
N SER A 13 -32.44 -6.26 2.96
CA SER A 13 -32.87 -4.96 3.47
C SER A 13 -34.31 -5.09 3.97
N GLU A 14 -34.47 -5.12 5.28
CA GLU A 14 -35.74 -5.17 6.01
C GLU A 14 -36.61 -3.94 5.67
N THR A 15 -37.86 -4.16 5.24
CA THR A 15 -38.88 -3.11 5.17
C THR A 15 -39.68 -3.07 6.48
N PRO A 16 -39.89 -1.91 7.11
CA PRO A 16 -40.65 -1.83 8.36
C PRO A 16 -42.13 -2.11 8.09
N SER A 17 -42.67 -3.10 8.81
CA SER A 17 -44.08 -3.44 8.84
C SER A 17 -44.88 -2.27 9.42
N SER A 18 -45.48 -1.46 8.55
CA SER A 18 -46.43 -0.42 8.94
C SER A 18 -47.84 -1.00 8.87
N ARG A 19 -48.45 -1.17 10.05
CA ARG A 19 -49.85 -1.56 10.23
C ARG A 19 -50.75 -0.52 9.57
N HIS A 20 -51.64 -0.96 8.67
CA HIS A 20 -52.79 -0.16 8.28
C HIS A 20 -54.05 -1.00 8.17
N TYR A 21 -55.11 -0.46 8.77
CA TYR A 21 -56.44 -1.05 8.90
C TYR A 21 -57.13 -1.23 7.53
N ASN A 22 -57.91 -2.30 7.42
CA ASN A 22 -58.85 -2.56 6.33
C ASN A 22 -59.80 -1.38 6.13
N ARG A 23 -59.84 -0.84 4.90
CA ARG A 23 -60.97 -0.05 4.41
C ARG A 23 -61.12 -0.25 2.90
N ASP A 24 -62.26 -0.80 2.51
CA ASP A 24 -62.73 -0.96 1.13
C ASP A 24 -62.63 0.32 0.30
N ARG A 25 -62.19 0.16 -0.96
CA ARG A 25 -62.76 0.88 -2.13
C ARG A 25 -62.21 0.37 -3.46
N ASP A 26 -63.15 0.17 -4.39
CA ASP A 26 -62.99 -0.03 -5.82
C ASP A 26 -61.88 0.80 -6.48
N GLY A 27 -61.04 0.14 -7.28
CA GLY A 27 -60.08 0.76 -8.18
C GLY A 27 -59.59 -0.28 -9.21
N PRO A 28 -59.47 0.07 -10.50
CA PRO A 28 -59.32 -0.90 -11.57
C PRO A 28 -58.00 -1.66 -11.43
N GLN A 29 -58.07 -2.99 -11.59
CA GLN A 29 -56.91 -3.86 -11.70
C GLN A 29 -56.02 -3.38 -12.85
N THR A 30 -54.99 -2.58 -12.54
CA THR A 30 -53.85 -2.44 -13.42
C THR A 30 -53.08 -3.74 -13.33
N SER A 31 -53.31 -4.64 -14.28
CA SER A 31 -52.49 -5.80 -14.54
C SER A 31 -51.08 -5.33 -14.90
N SER A 32 -50.28 -5.04 -13.87
CA SER A 32 -48.84 -4.84 -13.99
C SER A 32 -48.26 -6.16 -14.47
N SER A 33 -48.20 -6.31 -15.79
CA SER A 33 -47.55 -7.41 -16.49
C SER A 33 -46.20 -7.69 -15.82
N ARG A 34 -45.94 -8.95 -15.43
CA ARG A 34 -44.67 -9.39 -14.83
C ARG A 34 -43.45 -8.95 -15.67
N THR A 35 -43.66 -8.64 -16.95
CA THR A 35 -42.69 -8.12 -17.90
C THR A 35 -42.28 -6.66 -17.61
N SER A 36 -43.18 -5.79 -17.13
CA SER A 36 -42.86 -4.38 -16.84
C SER A 36 -42.02 -4.21 -15.56
N GLN A 37 -42.27 -5.04 -14.55
CA GLN A 37 -41.48 -5.08 -13.32
C GLN A 37 -40.03 -5.57 -13.57
N LYS A 38 -39.85 -6.56 -14.45
CA LYS A 38 -38.50 -7.00 -14.87
C LYS A 38 -37.73 -5.89 -15.60
N ALA A 39 -38.38 -5.16 -16.51
CA ALA A 39 -37.73 -4.06 -17.24
C ALA A 39 -37.28 -2.94 -16.30
N ARG A 40 -38.11 -2.58 -15.31
CA ARG A 40 -37.77 -1.54 -14.32
C ARG A 40 -36.60 -1.95 -13.42
N ASN A 41 -36.57 -3.21 -12.96
CA ASN A 41 -35.45 -3.71 -12.18
C ASN A 41 -34.15 -3.76 -12.99
N GLN A 42 -34.22 -4.11 -14.28
CA GLN A 42 -33.04 -4.14 -15.14
C GLN A 42 -32.46 -2.73 -15.36
N GLN A 43 -33.31 -1.72 -15.53
CA GLN A 43 -32.89 -0.32 -15.64
C GLN A 43 -32.28 0.20 -14.33
N THR A 44 -32.88 -0.11 -13.19
CA THR A 44 -32.33 0.27 -11.87
C THR A 44 -30.96 -0.37 -11.64
N LEU A 45 -30.77 -1.63 -12.05
CA LEU A 45 -29.48 -2.32 -11.93
C LEU A 45 -28.41 -1.68 -12.82
N GLN A 46 -28.77 -1.30 -14.05
CA GLN A 46 -27.86 -0.59 -14.97
C GLN A 46 -27.47 0.79 -14.44
N GLN A 47 -28.42 1.55 -13.85
CA GLN A 47 -28.12 2.84 -13.24
C GLN A 47 -27.18 2.70 -12.04
N GLN A 48 -27.37 1.67 -11.20
CA GLN A 48 -26.45 1.38 -10.10
C GLN A 48 -25.05 1.02 -10.62
N GLN A 49 -24.93 0.17 -11.65
CA GLN A 49 -23.62 -0.15 -12.23
C GLN A 49 -22.93 1.08 -12.82
N ALA A 50 -23.67 1.96 -13.51
CA ALA A 50 -23.12 3.20 -14.05
C ALA A 50 -22.68 4.17 -12.95
N TYR A 51 -23.39 4.22 -11.82
CA TYR A 51 -23.00 5.01 -10.65
C TYR A 51 -21.73 4.44 -10.00
N LEU A 52 -21.66 3.12 -9.82
CA LEU A 52 -20.48 2.45 -9.28
C LEU A 52 -19.26 2.64 -10.18
N GLN A 53 -19.40 2.57 -11.51
CA GLN A 53 -18.28 2.83 -12.43
C GLN A 53 -17.78 4.28 -12.40
N LYS A 54 -18.65 5.26 -12.12
CA LYS A 54 -18.27 6.67 -12.02
C LYS A 54 -17.59 7.02 -10.69
N HIS A 55 -17.93 6.30 -9.62
CA HIS A 55 -17.53 6.66 -8.25
C HIS A 55 -16.60 5.64 -7.58
N ILE A 56 -16.46 4.43 -8.12
CA ILE A 56 -15.38 3.50 -7.75
C ILE A 56 -14.17 3.85 -8.61
N ASN A 57 -13.33 4.74 -8.09
CA ASN A 57 -11.97 4.87 -8.59
C ASN A 57 -11.20 3.63 -8.14
N ALA A 58 -10.69 2.87 -9.10
CA ALA A 58 -9.90 1.67 -8.87
C ALA A 58 -8.63 2.06 -8.09
N ASN A 59 -8.67 1.89 -6.77
CA ASN A 59 -7.57 2.10 -5.83
C ASN A 59 -6.94 0.76 -5.42
N GLY A 60 -7.11 -0.27 -6.25
CA GLY A 60 -6.53 -1.57 -6.02
C GLY A 60 -4.99 -1.48 -5.97
N PRO A 61 -4.33 -2.40 -5.25
CA PRO A 61 -2.86 -2.44 -5.21
C PRO A 61 -2.21 -2.65 -6.59
N LYS A 62 -2.99 -3.12 -7.58
CA LYS A 62 -2.59 -3.29 -8.98
C LYS A 62 -2.78 -2.04 -9.84
N ASP A 63 -3.54 -1.05 -9.38
CA ASP A 63 -3.84 0.17 -10.13
C ASP A 63 -2.72 1.21 -10.00
N LYS A 64 -1.82 1.05 -9.02
CA LYS A 64 -0.60 1.84 -8.93
C LYS A 64 0.37 1.39 -10.04
N PRO A 65 0.94 2.33 -10.81
CA PRO A 65 1.96 1.98 -11.78
C PRO A 65 3.12 1.27 -11.07
N LYS A 66 3.61 0.18 -11.68
CA LYS A 66 4.80 -0.50 -11.18
C LYS A 66 5.96 0.49 -11.20
N ILE A 67 6.63 0.64 -10.07
CA ILE A 67 7.80 1.49 -9.95
C ILE A 67 8.92 0.84 -10.78
N ASP A 68 9.62 1.65 -11.57
CA ASP A 68 10.80 1.21 -12.29
C ASP A 68 11.86 0.74 -11.27
N PRO A 69 12.41 -0.48 -11.37
CA PRO A 69 13.41 -0.98 -10.44
C PRO A 69 14.66 -0.11 -10.30
N LEU A 70 14.97 0.74 -11.28
CA LEU A 70 16.12 1.66 -11.23
C LEU A 70 15.76 3.08 -10.77
N ASP A 71 14.50 3.32 -10.41
CA ASP A 71 14.04 4.60 -9.87
C ASP A 71 14.12 4.61 -8.35
N PHE A 72 15.33 4.90 -7.85
CA PHE A 72 15.64 4.95 -6.41
C PHE A 72 14.89 6.06 -5.65
N GLU A 73 14.38 7.10 -6.33
CA GLU A 73 13.65 8.19 -5.67
C GLU A 73 12.23 7.76 -5.28
N ARG A 74 11.59 6.98 -6.16
CA ARG A 74 10.26 6.41 -5.93
C ARG A 74 10.26 5.20 -5.01
N MET A 75 11.42 4.57 -4.79
CA MET A 75 11.55 3.49 -3.82
C MET A 75 11.22 3.95 -2.39
N ASP A 76 10.76 3.00 -1.58
CA ASP A 76 10.48 3.23 -0.17
C ASP A 76 11.78 3.50 0.62
N GLU A 77 11.72 4.44 1.57
CA GLU A 77 12.85 4.81 2.44
C GLU A 77 13.36 3.59 3.22
N ALA A 78 12.46 2.73 3.70
CA ALA A 78 12.85 1.52 4.40
C ALA A 78 13.69 0.57 3.51
N THR A 79 13.40 0.52 2.21
CA THR A 79 14.17 -0.31 1.27
C THR A 79 15.56 0.27 1.03
N LEU A 80 15.67 1.60 0.88
CA LEU A 80 16.95 2.30 0.73
C LEU A 80 17.82 2.14 2.00
N LEU A 81 17.22 2.18 3.19
CA LEU A 81 17.91 1.92 4.45
C LEU A 81 18.40 0.47 4.57
N ARG A 82 17.58 -0.52 4.21
CA ARG A 82 18.01 -1.93 4.19
C ARG A 82 19.16 -2.17 3.23
N TYR A 83 19.19 -1.47 2.09
CA TYR A 83 20.31 -1.51 1.16
C TYR A 83 21.58 -0.94 1.80
N LYS A 84 21.48 0.25 2.41
CA LYS A 84 22.60 0.86 3.15
C LYS A 84 23.15 -0.09 4.21
N ASP A 85 22.30 -0.72 5.02
CA ASP A 85 22.73 -1.63 6.09
C ASP A 85 23.37 -2.91 5.54
N ARG A 86 22.87 -3.44 4.41
CA ARG A 86 23.45 -4.62 3.75
C ARG A 86 24.86 -4.36 3.23
N TYR A 87 25.09 -3.19 2.64
CA TYR A 87 26.37 -2.83 2.02
C TYR A 87 27.25 -1.97 2.94
N ASN A 88 26.83 -1.72 4.19
CA ASN A 88 27.52 -0.90 5.18
C ASN A 88 27.98 0.46 4.64
N ILE A 89 27.11 1.12 3.86
CA ILE A 89 27.44 2.41 3.25
C ILE A 89 27.38 3.49 4.34
N ASN A 90 28.45 4.28 4.47
CA ASN A 90 28.58 5.37 5.44
C ASN A 90 27.76 6.61 5.05
N LEU A 91 26.45 6.43 4.94
CA LEU A 91 25.47 7.46 4.62
C LEU A 91 24.74 7.91 5.89
N PRO A 92 24.53 9.22 6.12
CA PRO A 92 23.62 9.67 7.16
C PRO A 92 22.18 9.24 6.86
N ARG A 93 21.36 9.12 7.90
CA ARG A 93 19.93 8.76 7.74
C ARG A 93 19.20 9.93 7.04
N PRO A 94 18.32 9.64 6.06
CA PRO A 94 17.58 10.70 5.39
C PRO A 94 16.62 11.40 6.35
N GLU A 95 16.27 12.64 6.02
CA GLU A 95 15.31 13.42 6.80
C GLU A 95 13.89 12.84 6.71
N SER A 96 13.25 12.74 7.87
CA SER A 96 11.86 12.31 8.01
C SER A 96 11.06 13.39 8.72
N LEU A 97 9.78 13.55 8.37
CA LEU A 97 8.89 14.56 8.96
C LEU A 97 8.89 14.53 10.51
N ASN A 98 8.84 13.33 11.09
CA ASN A 98 8.88 13.17 12.56
C ASN A 98 10.18 13.69 13.16
N SER A 99 11.27 13.58 12.41
CA SER A 99 12.58 14.01 12.82
C SER A 99 12.74 15.53 12.73
N ASP A 100 12.01 16.19 11.83
CA ASP A 100 11.95 17.64 11.69
C ASP A 100 11.21 18.28 12.89
N ILE A 101 10.07 17.70 13.29
CA ILE A 101 9.33 18.12 14.49
C ILE A 101 10.20 18.05 15.75
N LEU A 102 10.95 16.96 15.94
CA LEU A 102 11.86 16.78 17.08
C LEU A 102 13.14 17.62 16.98
N ASN A 103 13.46 18.14 15.79
CA ASN A 103 14.57 19.05 15.58
C ASN A 103 14.20 20.52 15.77
N SER A 104 12.92 20.85 15.66
CA SER A 104 12.39 22.19 15.87
C SER A 104 12.52 22.66 17.33
N GLU A 105 12.13 23.92 17.56
CA GLU A 105 12.03 24.55 18.88
C GLU A 105 11.26 23.71 19.91
N ILE A 106 10.18 23.04 19.47
CA ILE A 106 9.36 22.13 20.28
C ILE A 106 10.20 20.95 20.79
N GLY A 107 11.13 20.47 19.96
CA GLY A 107 11.97 19.31 20.24
C GLY A 107 13.20 19.57 21.11
N LYS A 108 13.49 20.84 21.49
CA LYS A 108 14.72 21.23 22.22
C LYS A 108 14.96 20.44 23.51
N LYS A 109 13.90 20.07 24.23
CA LYS A 109 13.98 19.31 25.49
C LYS A 109 13.83 17.80 25.30
N THR A 110 13.73 17.30 24.07
CA THR A 110 13.60 15.87 23.81
C THR A 110 14.94 15.16 23.95
N PHE A 111 14.88 13.87 24.29
CA PHE A 111 16.07 13.03 24.34
C PHE A 111 16.77 12.96 22.98
N SER A 112 15.99 12.86 21.89
CA SER A 112 16.48 12.75 20.51
C SER A 112 17.39 13.92 20.13
N LYS A 113 16.97 15.17 20.40
CA LYS A 113 17.78 16.37 20.10
C LYS A 113 19.08 16.41 20.90
N ARG A 114 19.03 16.14 22.21
CA ARG A 114 20.22 16.13 23.08
C ARG A 114 21.20 15.00 22.74
N SER A 115 20.68 13.83 22.38
CA SER A 115 21.49 12.68 21.98
C SER A 115 22.19 12.96 20.64
N GLN A 116 21.46 13.50 19.66
CA GLN A 116 22.03 13.90 18.37
C GLN A 116 23.12 14.95 18.52
N ALA A 117 22.91 16.01 19.30
CA ALA A 117 23.91 17.05 19.53
C ALA A 117 25.23 16.48 20.10
N ARG A 118 25.14 15.57 21.09
CA ARG A 118 26.32 14.89 21.64
C ARG A 118 27.01 14.00 20.61
N ARG A 119 26.26 13.27 19.79
CA ARG A 119 26.81 12.38 18.76
C ARG A 119 27.54 13.18 17.67
N LEU A 120 26.97 14.30 17.25
CA LEU A 120 27.53 15.19 16.23
C LEU A 120 28.81 15.88 16.75
N GLN A 121 28.78 16.39 17.99
CA GLN A 121 29.96 16.95 18.64
C GLN A 121 31.12 15.95 18.73
N LYS A 122 30.83 14.68 19.07
CA LYS A 122 31.84 13.62 19.15
C LYS A 122 32.38 13.21 17.76
N ALA A 123 31.58 13.36 16.72
CA ALA A 123 31.96 13.04 15.35
C ALA A 123 32.68 14.18 14.63
N GLY A 124 32.89 15.34 15.27
CA GLY A 124 33.45 16.54 14.61
C GLY A 124 32.56 17.09 13.50
N MET A 125 31.30 16.65 13.46
CA MET A 125 30.34 16.93 12.40
C MET A 125 29.32 17.96 12.91
N GLY A 126 29.06 19.01 12.11
CA GLY A 126 28.06 20.04 12.42
C GLY A 126 26.64 19.50 12.60
N MET A 127 25.74 20.31 13.18
CA MET A 127 24.33 19.95 13.48
C MET A 127 23.54 19.38 12.28
N ASP A 128 23.91 19.75 11.05
CA ASP A 128 23.20 19.46 9.79
C ASP A 128 23.83 18.36 8.92
N HIS A 129 24.26 17.26 9.52
CA HIS A 129 24.74 16.10 8.75
C HIS A 129 23.61 15.21 8.21
N ARG A 130 22.44 15.78 7.93
CA ARG A 130 21.31 15.03 7.40
C ARG A 130 21.17 15.32 5.91
N ILE A 131 20.68 14.33 5.17
CA ILE A 131 20.52 14.42 3.72
C ILE A 131 19.06 14.24 3.37
N SER A 132 18.64 14.91 2.31
CA SER A 132 17.31 14.73 1.75
C SER A 132 17.15 13.30 1.22
N LYS A 133 15.90 12.84 1.07
CA LYS A 133 15.63 11.53 0.46
C LYS A 133 16.20 11.44 -0.97
N GLY A 134 16.12 12.53 -1.74
CA GLY A 134 16.66 12.59 -3.10
C GLY A 134 18.18 12.41 -3.13
N GLU A 135 18.90 13.11 -2.26
CA GLU A 135 20.36 12.94 -2.14
C GLU A 135 20.74 11.53 -1.66
N PHE A 136 20.01 10.97 -0.71
CA PHE A 136 20.20 9.60 -0.26
C PHE A 136 20.01 8.59 -1.41
N ALA A 137 18.92 8.74 -2.16
CA ALA A 137 18.63 7.90 -3.31
C ALA A 137 19.71 8.01 -4.39
N ASN A 138 20.20 9.21 -4.67
CA ASN A 138 21.27 9.44 -5.65
C ASN A 138 22.60 8.81 -5.22
N GLN A 139 22.98 8.90 -3.95
CA GLN A 139 24.19 8.25 -3.45
C GLN A 139 24.07 6.73 -3.49
N VAL A 140 22.90 6.18 -3.13
CA VAL A 140 22.62 4.75 -3.27
C VAL A 140 22.68 4.31 -4.73
N LYS A 141 22.11 5.09 -5.65
CA LYS A 141 22.15 4.83 -7.09
C LYS A 141 23.59 4.80 -7.61
N ASN A 142 24.41 5.78 -7.23
CA ASN A 142 25.82 5.82 -7.62
C ASN A 142 26.59 4.60 -7.13
N HIS A 143 26.37 4.22 -5.86
CA HIS A 143 26.96 3.00 -5.32
C HIS A 143 26.49 1.76 -6.08
N PHE A 144 25.19 1.65 -6.36
CA PHE A 144 24.62 0.52 -7.09
C PHE A 144 25.21 0.37 -8.50
N LEU A 145 25.35 1.48 -9.23
CA LEU A 145 25.94 1.49 -10.59
C LEU A 145 27.44 1.17 -10.59
N GLY A 146 28.14 1.42 -9.48
CA GLY A 146 29.56 1.08 -9.33
C GLY A 146 29.83 -0.38 -8.95
N LEU A 147 28.80 -1.17 -8.61
CA LEU A 147 28.98 -2.57 -8.25
C LEU A 147 29.28 -3.42 -9.49
N GLN A 148 30.31 -4.25 -9.38
CA GLN A 148 30.62 -5.23 -10.43
C GLN A 148 29.60 -6.38 -10.38
N ALA A 149 28.80 -6.50 -11.44
CA ALA A 149 27.81 -7.55 -11.59
C ALA A 149 28.39 -8.71 -12.39
N LYS A 150 28.47 -9.90 -11.77
CA LYS A 150 28.77 -11.16 -12.48
C LYS A 150 27.46 -11.89 -12.76
N GLU A 151 27.05 -11.91 -14.02
CA GLU A 151 25.75 -12.43 -14.45
C GLU A 151 25.50 -13.86 -13.95
N ASN A 152 26.48 -14.76 -14.12
CA ASN A 152 26.36 -16.16 -13.70
C ASN A 152 26.06 -16.29 -12.19
N ASP A 153 26.75 -15.53 -11.34
CA ASP A 153 26.55 -15.55 -9.89
C ASP A 153 25.17 -14.98 -9.51
N ILE A 154 24.74 -13.93 -10.21
CA ILE A 154 23.45 -13.27 -9.95
C ILE A 154 22.28 -14.18 -10.34
N ILE A 155 22.31 -14.77 -11.53
CA ILE A 155 21.23 -15.64 -12.04
C ILE A 155 21.13 -16.89 -11.16
N THR A 156 22.24 -17.57 -10.91
CA THR A 156 22.24 -18.79 -10.09
C THR A 156 21.81 -18.51 -8.66
N GLY A 157 22.31 -17.43 -8.05
CA GLY A 157 21.92 -17.01 -6.70
C GLY A 157 20.43 -16.61 -6.61
N PHE A 158 19.90 -15.95 -7.63
CA PHE A 158 18.48 -15.60 -7.71
C PHE A 158 17.60 -16.85 -7.81
N LEU A 159 17.87 -17.74 -8.78
CA LEU A 159 17.13 -19.00 -8.95
C LEU A 159 17.16 -19.84 -7.68
N TYR A 160 18.33 -19.92 -7.03
CA TYR A 160 18.48 -20.64 -5.77
C TYR A 160 17.58 -20.05 -4.68
N LYS A 161 17.64 -18.72 -4.46
CA LYS A 161 16.82 -18.05 -3.44
C LYS A 161 15.34 -18.18 -3.70
N VAL A 162 14.88 -18.01 -4.94
CA VAL A 162 13.45 -18.13 -5.29
C VAL A 162 12.97 -19.56 -5.09
N LYS A 163 13.74 -20.56 -5.53
CA LYS A 163 13.38 -21.98 -5.38
C LYS A 163 13.39 -22.46 -3.92
N HIS A 164 14.15 -21.80 -3.05
CA HIS A 164 14.32 -22.18 -1.65
C HIS A 164 13.71 -21.17 -0.68
N GLN A 165 12.88 -20.24 -1.18
CA GLN A 165 12.30 -19.15 -0.38
C GLN A 165 11.47 -19.68 0.81
N ASP A 166 10.81 -20.82 0.63
CA ASP A 166 9.96 -21.45 1.66
C ASP A 166 10.72 -22.39 2.60
N LYS A 167 12.03 -22.59 2.37
CA LYS A 167 12.88 -23.37 3.26
C LYS A 167 13.46 -22.41 4.29
N GLU A 168 12.69 -22.16 5.35
CA GLU A 168 13.17 -21.36 6.47
C GLU A 168 14.47 -21.95 7.03
N PHE A 169 15.48 -21.10 7.14
CA PHE A 169 16.71 -21.42 7.87
C PHE A 169 16.33 -21.62 9.34
N LYS A 170 16.24 -22.87 9.78
CA LYS A 170 16.11 -23.19 11.21
C LYS A 170 17.40 -22.81 11.89
N LEU A 171 17.36 -21.73 12.65
CA LEU A 171 18.43 -21.31 13.55
C LEU A 171 18.46 -22.32 14.72
N THR A 172 19.26 -23.37 14.59
CA THR A 172 19.55 -24.26 15.70
C THR A 172 20.66 -23.62 16.53
N PHE A 173 20.31 -23.17 17.74
CA PHE A 173 21.31 -22.84 18.73
C PHE A 173 21.88 -24.17 19.28
N GLN A 174 23.17 -24.41 19.06
CA GLN A 174 23.94 -25.42 19.79
C GLN A 174 24.58 -24.78 21.01
#